data_AF-A0A1G6WAF0-F1
#
_entry.id   AF-A0A1G6WAF0-F1
#
_cell.length_a   1.000
_cell.length_b   1.000
_cell.length_c   1.000
_cell.angle_alpha   90.00
_cell.angle_beta   90.00
_cell.angle_gamma   90.00
#
_symmetry.space_group_name_H-M   'P 1'
#
loop_
_entity.id
_entity.type
_entity.pdbx_description
1 polymer ?
#
loop_
_entity_poly.entity_id
_entity_poly.type
_entity_poly.pdbx_seq_one_letter_code
_entity_poly.pdbx_strand_id
1 'polypeptide(L)'
;MRLANIVRGLAIVSALIIGRTGAVAATAPYPVVRPNMAFHFPADHGAHPDYRTEWWYVTGWLRTGDGRDLGFQVTFFRVRPAVDPDNPSRFAPRQILFAHAGLSDPSVGHLLHGERSARAGFGLAEARIGDADVHIRDWRLRRLPNGDFTSEVVAPDFRYSLTFHGTQPVMLQGDAGYSRKGPDPAQASHYYSLPHLTVSGTVTRHGKTEPVTGTAWLDREWSSSYLGGNAVGWDWTGLNLDDGGALMAFRIRGKDGRTTWAGGSLRRRDGRIVVLARGDVTFTPLRTWRSPRTGGVYPVAQRLKVRLPEGPRTFLLTPLFPDQELDGRRAGLPAYWEGAVRTQGGRGYLELTGYAAALRM
;
A
#
# COMPACT_ATOMS: atom_id res chain seq x y z
N MET A 1 -46.73 -58.23 37.78
CA MET A 1 -48.06 -57.59 37.67
C MET A 1 -48.37 -56.92 39.00
N ARG A 2 -48.55 -55.57 39.01
CA ARG A 2 -49.00 -54.70 40.14
C ARG A 2 -48.00 -54.52 41.30
N LEU A 3 -47.88 -53.40 42.02
CA LEU A 3 -48.19 -51.96 41.91
C LEU A 3 -47.69 -51.33 43.24
N ALA A 4 -47.30 -50.04 43.22
CA ALA A 4 -47.22 -49.10 44.37
C ALA A 4 -46.08 -49.33 45.41
N ASN A 5 -45.47 -48.35 46.08
CA ASN A 5 -45.57 -46.88 46.13
C ASN A 5 -44.37 -46.32 46.94
N ILE A 6 -43.91 -45.10 46.59
CA ILE A 6 -43.45 -43.97 47.45
C ILE A 6 -42.18 -44.23 48.33
N VAL A 7 -41.12 -43.40 48.28
CA VAL A 7 -40.90 -42.17 49.08
C VAL A 7 -39.81 -41.28 48.45
N ARG A 8 -40.01 -39.97 48.63
CA ARG A 8 -39.24 -38.79 48.23
C ARG A 8 -37.82 -38.72 48.80
N GLY A 9 -36.89 -38.16 48.02
CA GLY A 9 -35.62 -37.57 48.47
C GLY A 9 -35.31 -36.33 47.64
N LEU A 10 -35.36 -35.17 48.29
CA LEU A 10 -35.17 -33.84 47.72
C LEU A 10 -33.67 -33.55 47.54
N ALA A 11 -33.22 -33.26 46.33
CA ALA A 11 -31.93 -32.63 46.08
C ALA A 11 -32.14 -31.43 45.13
N ILE A 12 -32.09 -30.23 45.71
CA ILE A 12 -32.08 -28.98 44.97
C ILE A 12 -30.69 -28.85 44.34
N VAL A 13 -30.59 -29.04 43.03
CA VAL A 13 -29.42 -28.63 42.24
C VAL A 13 -29.75 -27.30 41.60
N SER A 14 -29.19 -26.23 42.15
CA SER A 14 -29.20 -24.91 41.53
C SER A 14 -28.38 -24.95 40.24
N ALA A 15 -29.05 -24.96 39.09
CA ALA A 15 -28.41 -24.81 37.80
C ALA A 15 -27.98 -23.34 37.61
N LEU A 16 -26.69 -23.07 37.80
CA LEU A 16 -26.08 -21.79 37.43
C LEU A 16 -25.97 -21.74 35.90
N ILE A 17 -26.95 -21.11 35.25
CA ILE A 17 -26.87 -20.75 33.83
C ILE A 17 -25.83 -19.63 33.72
N ILE A 18 -24.58 -19.99 33.43
CA ILE A 18 -23.56 -19.04 32.99
C ILE A 18 -23.93 -18.63 31.57
N GLY A 19 -24.76 -17.60 31.46
CA GLY A 19 -24.97 -16.88 30.21
C GLY A 19 -23.62 -16.30 29.76
N ARG A 20 -22.98 -16.93 28.78
CA ARG A 20 -21.91 -16.30 28.02
C ARG A 20 -22.54 -15.19 27.16
N THR A 21 -22.72 -14.01 27.75
CA THR A 21 -22.83 -12.79 26.96
C THR A 21 -21.47 -12.55 26.32
N GLY A 22 -21.31 -13.04 25.09
CA GLY A 22 -20.22 -12.57 24.24
C GLY A 22 -20.40 -11.06 24.09
N ALA A 23 -19.55 -10.29 24.77
CA ALA A 23 -19.48 -8.86 24.55
C ALA A 23 -19.14 -8.66 23.07
N VAL A 24 -20.14 -8.27 22.29
CA VAL A 24 -19.93 -7.77 20.93
C VAL A 24 -19.14 -6.48 21.13
N ALA A 25 -17.84 -6.52 20.86
CA ALA A 25 -17.01 -5.33 20.91
C ALA A 25 -17.69 -4.25 20.08
N ALA A 26 -18.03 -3.12 20.71
CA ALA A 26 -18.59 -1.98 20.02
C ALA A 26 -17.62 -1.59 18.88
N THR A 27 -18.09 -1.70 17.64
CA THR A 27 -17.30 -1.31 16.47
C THR A 27 -17.00 0.18 16.57
N ALA A 28 -15.73 0.54 16.73
CA ALA A 28 -15.31 1.93 16.62
C ALA A 28 -15.86 2.51 15.30
N PRO A 29 -16.64 3.61 15.32
CA PRO A 29 -17.16 4.18 14.08
C PRO A 29 -15.98 4.77 13.30
N TYR A 30 -15.74 4.24 12.10
CA TYR A 30 -14.79 4.81 11.15
C TYR A 30 -15.56 5.69 10.14
N PRO A 31 -15.03 6.86 9.73
CA PRO A 31 -15.65 7.68 8.71
C PRO A 31 -15.80 6.92 7.39
N VAL A 32 -16.97 6.99 6.75
CA VAL A 32 -17.17 6.40 5.43
C VAL A 32 -16.59 7.33 4.37
N VAL A 33 -15.80 6.78 3.44
CA VAL A 33 -15.27 7.53 2.29
C VAL A 33 -16.43 7.90 1.36
N ARG A 34 -16.54 9.18 1.01
CA ARG A 34 -17.62 9.72 0.17
C ARG A 34 -17.04 10.49 -1.03
N PRO A 35 -17.77 10.60 -2.15
CA PRO A 35 -17.37 11.47 -3.25
C PRO A 35 -17.40 12.94 -2.83
N ASN A 36 -16.77 13.80 -3.64
CA ASN A 36 -16.78 15.27 -3.50
C ASN A 36 -16.11 15.81 -2.22
N MET A 37 -15.16 15.06 -1.63
CA MET A 37 -14.27 15.63 -0.61
C MET A 37 -13.36 16.68 -1.28
N ALA A 38 -13.32 17.88 -0.71
CA ALA A 38 -12.37 18.90 -1.14
C ALA A 38 -10.99 18.59 -0.54
N PHE A 39 -9.98 18.43 -1.40
CA PHE A 39 -8.61 18.29 -0.93
C PHE A 39 -8.02 19.66 -0.60
N HIS A 40 -7.36 19.78 0.55
CA HIS A 40 -6.71 20.99 1.04
C HIS A 40 -5.21 20.73 1.23
N PHE A 41 -4.39 21.29 0.34
CA PHE A 41 -2.93 21.19 0.45
C PHE A 41 -2.35 22.45 1.13
N PRO A 42 -1.38 22.30 2.06
CA PRO A 42 -0.63 21.07 2.37
C PRO A 42 -1.28 20.14 3.42
N ALA A 43 -2.44 20.49 3.99
CA ALA A 43 -3.05 19.71 5.08
C ALA A 43 -3.20 18.21 4.76
N ASP A 44 -3.64 17.88 3.55
CA ASP A 44 -3.86 16.50 3.09
C ASP A 44 -2.58 15.78 2.63
N HIS A 45 -1.42 16.43 2.74
CA HIS A 45 -0.15 15.70 2.79
C HIS A 45 0.05 15.01 4.14
N GLY A 46 -0.51 15.58 5.21
CA GLY A 46 -0.50 15.01 6.55
C GLY A 46 -1.39 13.79 6.71
N ALA A 47 -1.48 13.34 7.95
CA ALA A 47 -2.23 12.17 8.36
C ALA A 47 -3.72 12.47 8.62
N HIS A 48 -4.55 11.48 8.34
CA HIS A 48 -6.00 11.47 8.55
C HIS A 48 -6.37 10.39 9.59
N PRO A 49 -6.09 10.60 10.89
CA PRO A 49 -6.10 9.55 11.92
C PRO A 49 -7.46 8.92 12.19
N ASP A 50 -8.55 9.61 11.83
CA ASP A 50 -9.92 9.12 12.03
C ASP A 50 -10.23 7.91 11.13
N TYR A 51 -9.64 7.88 9.94
CA TYR A 51 -9.78 6.79 8.98
C TYR A 51 -9.01 5.55 9.44
N ARG A 52 -9.59 4.38 9.13
CA ARG A 52 -9.04 3.09 9.56
C ARG A 52 -7.64 2.83 9.02
N THR A 53 -7.36 3.24 7.79
CA THR A 53 -6.14 2.94 7.07
C THR A 53 -5.59 4.16 6.35
N GLU A 54 -4.27 4.26 6.26
CA GLU A 54 -3.60 5.29 5.47
C GLU A 54 -2.21 4.86 4.98
N TRP A 55 -1.85 5.25 3.75
CA TRP A 55 -0.66 4.81 3.02
C TRP A 55 0.15 5.99 2.48
N TRP A 56 1.44 6.02 2.78
CA TRP A 56 2.44 6.82 2.08
C TRP A 56 3.36 5.87 1.32
N TYR A 57 3.24 5.82 0.00
CA TYR A 57 3.97 4.85 -0.81
C TYR A 57 4.79 5.55 -1.88
N VAL A 58 6.11 5.53 -1.74
CA VAL A 58 7.05 6.08 -2.71
C VAL A 58 7.69 4.95 -3.49
N THR A 59 7.65 5.02 -4.81
CA THR A 59 8.33 4.10 -5.72
C THR A 59 9.19 4.88 -6.69
N GLY A 60 10.32 4.33 -7.11
CA GLY A 60 11.13 5.04 -8.08
C GLY A 60 12.33 4.31 -8.62
N TRP A 61 12.92 4.95 -9.63
CA TRP A 61 14.13 4.52 -10.29
C TRP A 61 15.26 5.50 -9.95
N LEU A 62 16.41 4.95 -9.59
CA LEU A 62 17.63 5.69 -9.34
C LEU A 62 18.68 5.34 -10.39
N ARG A 63 19.59 6.27 -10.59
CA ARG A 63 20.79 6.11 -11.39
C ARG A 63 22.00 6.54 -10.58
N THR A 64 22.96 5.64 -10.45
CA THR A 64 24.26 5.87 -9.80
C THR A 64 25.16 6.73 -10.69
N GLY A 65 26.22 7.29 -10.10
CA GLY A 65 27.21 8.09 -10.85
C GLY A 65 27.92 7.34 -11.99
N ASP A 66 28.02 6.01 -11.89
CA ASP A 66 28.56 5.14 -12.95
C ASP A 66 27.49 4.63 -13.93
N GLY A 67 26.26 5.14 -13.84
CA GLY A 67 25.20 4.92 -14.82
C GLY A 67 24.37 3.65 -14.64
N ARG A 68 24.50 2.92 -13.52
CA ARG A 68 23.67 1.75 -13.19
C ARG A 68 22.27 2.18 -12.74
N ASP A 69 21.27 1.42 -13.17
CA ASP A 69 19.87 1.63 -12.75
C ASP A 69 19.56 0.79 -11.51
N LEU A 70 18.94 1.43 -10.51
CA LEU A 70 18.40 0.79 -9.32
C LEU A 70 16.89 1.06 -9.23
N GLY A 71 16.15 0.16 -8.62
CA GLY A 71 14.80 0.44 -8.12
C GLY A 71 14.84 0.74 -6.63
N PHE A 72 13.97 1.61 -6.13
CA PHE A 72 13.68 1.70 -4.70
C PHE A 72 12.17 1.86 -4.43
N GLN A 73 11.75 1.46 -3.24
CA GLN A 73 10.46 1.87 -2.68
C GLN A 73 10.56 2.08 -1.17
N VAL A 74 9.74 2.99 -0.63
CA VAL A 74 9.41 3.07 0.80
C VAL A 74 7.90 3.16 0.96
N THR A 75 7.38 2.38 1.89
CA THR A 75 5.98 2.40 2.29
C THR A 75 5.89 2.68 3.78
N PHE A 76 5.05 3.63 4.16
CA PHE A 76 4.50 3.75 5.51
C PHE A 76 3.01 3.45 5.44
N PHE A 77 2.54 2.61 6.34
CA PHE A 77 1.16 2.19 6.42
C PHE A 77 0.66 2.32 7.85
N ARG A 78 -0.45 3.04 8.04
CA ARG A 78 -1.09 3.18 9.35
C ARG A 78 -2.39 2.42 9.39
N VAL A 79 -2.63 1.73 10.49
CA VAL A 79 -3.91 1.12 10.85
C VAL A 79 -4.40 1.68 12.18
N ARG A 80 -5.70 1.97 12.26
CA ARG A 80 -6.45 2.22 13.50
C ARG A 80 -7.25 0.95 13.84
N PRO A 81 -6.76 0.05 14.70
CA PRO A 81 -7.50 -1.15 15.10
C PRO A 81 -8.81 -0.80 15.82
N ALA A 82 -9.77 -1.73 15.80
CA ALA A 82 -10.99 -1.60 16.58
C ALA A 82 -10.66 -1.92 18.05
N VAL A 83 -10.29 -0.87 18.79
CA VAL A 83 -10.07 -0.93 20.24
C VAL A 83 -11.20 -0.19 20.94
N ASP A 84 -11.56 -0.66 22.12
CA ASP A 84 -12.48 0.05 23.02
C ASP A 84 -11.92 1.46 23.30
N PRO A 85 -12.65 2.54 22.91
CA PRO A 85 -12.23 3.91 23.16
C PRO A 85 -12.00 4.22 24.66
N ASP A 86 -12.74 3.54 25.53
CA ASP A 86 -12.69 3.73 26.98
C ASP A 86 -11.57 2.92 27.65
N ASN A 87 -10.81 2.14 26.87
CA ASN A 87 -9.65 1.42 27.40
C ASN A 87 -8.59 2.41 27.92
N PRO A 88 -8.31 2.42 29.25
CA PRO A 88 -7.42 3.39 29.87
C PRO A 88 -5.94 3.05 29.68
N SER A 89 -5.63 1.86 29.15
CA SER A 89 -4.26 1.41 28.98
C SER A 89 -3.55 2.26 27.93
N ARG A 90 -2.45 2.90 28.35
CA ARG A 90 -1.51 3.55 27.41
C ARG A 90 -0.97 2.59 26.34
N PHE A 91 -1.00 1.28 26.59
CA PHE A 91 -0.55 0.24 25.65
C PHE A 91 -1.64 -0.23 24.68
N ALA A 92 -2.88 0.23 24.83
CA ALA A 92 -3.95 -0.06 23.87
C ALA A 92 -3.52 0.43 22.47
N PRO A 93 -3.54 -0.44 21.44
CA PRO A 93 -3.02 -0.10 20.12
C PRO A 93 -4.02 0.80 19.36
N ARG A 94 -4.12 2.07 19.75
CA ARG A 94 -5.03 3.05 19.13
C ARG A 94 -4.64 3.34 17.68
N GLN A 95 -3.34 3.35 17.40
CA GLN A 95 -2.77 3.45 16.06
C GLN A 95 -1.53 2.56 16.00
N ILE A 96 -1.38 1.81 14.92
CA ILE A 96 -0.20 1.01 14.61
C ILE A 96 0.34 1.51 13.28
N LEU A 97 1.63 1.80 13.23
CA LEU A 97 2.34 2.13 12.00
C LEU A 97 3.25 0.96 11.63
N PHE A 98 3.26 0.67 10.35
CA PHE A 98 4.16 -0.25 9.69
C PHE A 98 4.96 0.52 8.65
N ALA A 99 6.18 0.09 8.39
CA ALA A 99 6.94 0.54 7.25
C ALA A 99 7.72 -0.61 6.65
N HIS A 100 7.91 -0.57 5.33
CA HIS A 100 8.85 -1.44 4.64
C HIS A 100 9.51 -0.67 3.52
N ALA A 101 10.76 -1.01 3.21
CA ALA A 101 11.52 -0.40 2.14
C ALA A 101 12.31 -1.46 1.40
N GLY A 102 12.54 -1.19 0.12
CA GLY A 102 13.25 -2.09 -0.78
C GLY A 102 14.24 -1.32 -1.66
N LEU A 103 15.34 -1.98 -1.99
CA LEU A 103 16.33 -1.51 -2.94
C LEU A 103 16.66 -2.63 -3.92
N SER A 104 16.27 -2.44 -5.18
CA SER A 104 16.44 -3.40 -6.26
C SER A 104 17.74 -3.12 -7.01
N ASP A 105 18.75 -3.94 -6.75
CA ASP A 105 20.03 -3.93 -7.48
C ASP A 105 20.15 -5.17 -8.38
N PRO A 106 20.20 -5.01 -9.72
CA PRO A 106 20.40 -6.12 -10.63
C PRO A 106 21.66 -6.97 -10.35
N SER A 107 22.71 -6.38 -9.79
CA SER A 107 23.95 -7.09 -9.44
C SER A 107 23.82 -7.98 -8.21
N VAL A 108 22.85 -7.70 -7.34
CA VAL A 108 22.48 -8.53 -6.17
C VAL A 108 21.50 -9.63 -6.59
N GLY A 109 20.64 -9.34 -7.57
CA GLY A 109 19.72 -10.30 -8.18
C GLY A 109 18.51 -10.68 -7.32
N HIS A 110 18.37 -10.10 -6.13
CA HIS A 110 17.20 -10.17 -5.26
C HIS A 110 16.98 -8.82 -4.53
N LEU A 111 15.79 -8.60 -4.00
CA LEU A 111 15.47 -7.36 -3.26
C LEU A 111 16.24 -7.31 -1.94
N LEU A 112 16.99 -6.23 -1.73
CA LEU A 112 17.43 -5.85 -0.39
C LEU A 112 16.26 -5.13 0.28
N HIS A 113 15.80 -5.60 1.44
CA HIS A 113 14.63 -5.02 2.09
C HIS A 113 14.78 -4.93 3.61
N GLY A 114 13.89 -4.16 4.22
CA GLY A 114 13.72 -4.13 5.67
C GLY A 114 12.35 -3.61 6.05
N GLU A 115 11.93 -3.94 7.27
CA GLU A 115 10.62 -3.58 7.80
C GLU A 115 10.72 -2.98 9.19
N ARG A 116 9.69 -2.21 9.56
CA ARG A 116 9.46 -1.67 10.89
C ARG A 116 7.99 -1.77 11.22
N SER A 117 7.70 -1.95 12.51
CA SER A 117 6.36 -1.81 13.06
C SER A 117 6.45 -1.22 14.46
N ALA A 118 5.57 -0.29 14.79
CA ALA A 118 5.46 0.27 16.12
C ALA A 118 4.07 0.82 16.39
N ARG A 119 3.69 0.84 17.66
CA ARG A 119 2.50 1.56 18.12
C ARG A 119 2.82 3.06 18.20
N ALA A 120 1.84 3.88 17.83
CA ALA A 120 1.93 5.32 18.11
C ALA A 120 1.76 5.62 19.60
N GLY A 121 2.10 6.84 20.01
CA GLY A 121 1.90 7.34 21.39
C GLY A 121 3.06 7.12 22.36
N PHE A 122 4.20 6.61 21.87
CA PHE A 122 5.41 6.37 22.67
C PHE A 122 6.67 7.03 22.09
N GLY A 123 6.52 7.98 21.15
CA GLY A 123 7.64 8.62 20.44
C GLY A 123 8.39 7.71 19.45
N LEU A 124 7.95 6.46 19.28
CA LEU A 124 8.58 5.50 18.36
C LEU A 124 8.03 5.59 16.94
N ALA A 125 6.78 6.01 16.78
CA ALA A 125 6.13 6.11 15.49
C ALA A 125 5.00 7.13 15.53
N GLU A 126 5.03 8.08 14.61
CA GLU A 126 4.05 9.15 14.52
C GLU A 126 3.79 9.51 13.07
N ALA A 127 2.58 10.00 12.80
CA ALA A 127 2.21 10.61 11.53
C ALA A 127 1.51 11.93 11.83
N ARG A 128 2.13 13.04 11.40
CA ARG A 128 1.70 14.40 11.70
C ARG A 128 0.46 14.78 10.91
N ILE A 129 -0.46 15.49 11.55
CA ILE A 129 -1.62 16.13 10.90
C ILE A 129 -1.19 17.52 10.37
N GLY A 130 -1.70 17.91 9.21
CA GLY A 130 -1.53 19.26 8.65
C GLY A 130 -0.36 19.43 7.68
N ASP A 131 0.62 18.53 7.68
CA ASP A 131 1.58 18.36 6.58
C ASP A 131 2.23 16.96 6.68
N ALA A 132 2.85 16.47 5.60
CA ALA A 132 3.48 15.15 5.58
C ALA A 132 4.68 15.10 6.51
N ASP A 133 4.58 14.27 7.53
CA ASP A 133 5.70 13.85 8.37
C ASP A 133 5.30 12.53 9.04
N VAL A 134 5.81 11.42 8.51
CA VAL A 134 5.56 10.08 9.03
C VAL A 134 6.89 9.43 9.33
N HIS A 135 7.02 8.84 10.51
CA HIS A 135 8.26 8.17 10.91
C HIS A 135 7.99 6.94 11.77
N ILE A 136 8.94 6.01 11.72
CA ILE A 136 9.06 4.89 12.66
C ILE A 136 10.55 4.77 13.02
N ARG A 137 10.88 5.12 14.27
CA ARG A 137 12.27 5.23 14.75
C ARG A 137 13.08 6.14 13.83
N ASP A 138 14.11 5.58 13.20
CA ASP A 138 15.07 6.21 12.31
C ASP A 138 14.60 6.31 10.84
N TRP A 139 13.45 5.73 10.50
CA TRP A 139 12.87 5.82 9.16
C TRP A 139 11.87 6.96 9.09
N ARG A 140 11.94 7.78 8.05
CA ARG A 140 11.07 8.95 7.92
C ARG A 140 10.75 9.27 6.46
N LEU A 141 9.54 9.77 6.23
CA LEU A 141 9.15 10.54 5.05
C LEU A 141 8.53 11.85 5.54
N ARG A 142 9.07 12.98 5.10
CA ARG A 142 8.55 14.31 5.48
C ARG A 142 8.56 15.26 4.31
N ARG A 143 7.66 16.25 4.33
CA ARG A 143 7.67 17.39 3.43
C ARG A 143 8.36 18.58 4.09
N LEU A 144 9.25 19.22 3.35
CA LEU A 144 10.00 20.40 3.76
C LEU A 144 9.19 21.67 3.46
N PRO A 145 9.51 22.81 4.10
CA PRO A 145 8.83 24.08 3.84
C PRO A 145 8.86 24.54 2.38
N ASN A 146 9.88 24.15 1.62
CA ASN A 146 9.99 24.44 0.18
C ASN A 146 9.09 23.55 -0.71
N GLY A 147 8.40 22.58 -0.11
CA GLY A 147 7.49 21.66 -0.77
C GLY A 147 8.09 20.34 -1.23
N ASP A 148 9.41 20.17 -1.13
CA ASP A 148 10.08 18.91 -1.42
C ASP A 148 9.76 17.87 -0.35
N PHE A 149 9.74 16.60 -0.74
CA PHE A 149 9.71 15.50 0.21
C PHE A 149 11.13 14.97 0.44
N THR A 150 11.42 14.49 1.63
CA THR A 150 12.66 13.76 1.94
C THR A 150 12.32 12.43 2.57
N SER A 151 13.05 11.38 2.21
CA SER A 151 12.97 10.09 2.88
C SER A 151 14.34 9.61 3.36
N GLU A 152 14.36 9.16 4.61
CA GLU A 152 15.48 8.50 5.26
C GLU A 152 15.07 7.06 5.57
N VAL A 153 15.88 6.10 5.13
CA VAL A 153 15.69 4.67 5.41
C VAL A 153 17.01 4.04 5.82
N VAL A 154 16.95 3.26 6.90
CA VAL A 154 18.09 2.56 7.48
C VAL A 154 17.77 1.08 7.64
N ALA A 155 18.13 0.27 6.65
CA ALA A 155 18.01 -1.19 6.68
C ALA A 155 19.38 -1.84 6.98
N PRO A 156 19.43 -3.16 7.28
CA PRO A 156 20.69 -3.86 7.53
C PRO A 156 21.68 -3.76 6.36
N ASP A 157 21.20 -4.01 5.14
CA ASP A 157 22.07 -4.14 3.95
C ASP A 157 22.11 -2.88 3.07
N PHE A 158 21.24 -1.91 3.34
CA PHE A 158 21.21 -0.65 2.60
C PHE A 158 20.70 0.52 3.44
N ARG A 159 21.07 1.72 3.01
CA ARG A 159 20.48 2.97 3.46
C ARG A 159 20.21 3.85 2.26
N TYR A 160 19.23 4.74 2.36
CA TYR A 160 19.14 5.86 1.45
C TYR A 160 18.63 7.11 2.16
N SER A 161 19.15 8.24 1.70
CA SER A 161 18.73 9.59 2.03
C SER A 161 18.40 10.27 0.71
N LEU A 162 17.10 10.45 0.45
CA LEU A 162 16.60 10.90 -0.84
C LEU A 162 15.73 12.14 -0.67
N THR A 163 15.87 13.08 -1.59
CA THR A 163 15.01 14.25 -1.77
C THR A 163 14.20 14.06 -3.04
N PHE A 164 12.91 14.39 -2.97
CA PHE A 164 11.95 14.29 -4.05
C PHE A 164 11.36 15.68 -4.34
N HIS A 165 11.65 16.19 -5.53
CA HIS A 165 11.16 17.48 -5.97
C HIS A 165 9.96 17.31 -6.92
N GLY A 166 8.88 18.04 -6.65
CA GLY A 166 7.65 17.99 -7.43
C GLY A 166 7.77 18.74 -8.75
N THR A 167 7.55 18.05 -9.88
CA THR A 167 7.63 18.66 -11.22
C THR A 167 6.27 18.91 -11.88
N GLN A 168 5.21 18.33 -11.31
CA GLN A 168 3.85 18.41 -11.84
C GLN A 168 2.85 18.60 -10.68
N PRO A 169 1.66 19.15 -10.94
CA PRO A 169 0.60 19.23 -9.93
C PRO A 169 0.18 17.86 -9.38
N VAL A 170 -0.47 17.88 -8.22
CA VAL A 170 -1.16 16.71 -7.65
C VAL A 170 -2.07 16.06 -8.69
N MET A 171 -2.00 14.73 -8.79
CA MET A 171 -2.88 13.92 -9.62
C MET A 171 -3.95 13.27 -8.72
N LEU A 172 -5.14 13.85 -8.68
CA LEU A 172 -6.27 13.23 -7.98
C LEU A 172 -6.70 11.95 -8.72
N GLN A 173 -6.79 10.84 -8.00
CA GLN A 173 -7.15 9.54 -8.56
C GLN A 173 -8.66 9.34 -8.58
N GLY A 174 -9.17 8.50 -9.48
CA GLY A 174 -10.61 8.28 -9.59
C GLY A 174 -11.38 9.57 -9.88
N ASP A 175 -12.60 9.67 -9.34
CA ASP A 175 -13.44 10.85 -9.51
C ASP A 175 -13.05 11.93 -8.48
N ALA A 176 -12.21 12.89 -8.91
CA ALA A 176 -11.72 13.99 -8.08
C ALA A 176 -11.12 13.54 -6.71
N GLY A 177 -10.43 12.41 -6.70
CA GLY A 177 -9.78 11.84 -5.51
C GLY A 177 -10.63 10.80 -4.78
N TYR A 178 -11.89 10.59 -5.17
CA TYR A 178 -12.69 9.45 -4.75
C TYR A 178 -12.41 8.25 -5.66
N SER A 179 -11.58 7.33 -5.18
CA SER A 179 -11.13 6.15 -5.93
C SER A 179 -11.80 4.89 -5.42
N ARG A 180 -12.70 4.32 -6.23
CA ARG A 180 -13.40 3.07 -5.89
C ARG A 180 -12.47 1.88 -6.11
N LYS A 181 -12.48 0.96 -5.14
CA LYS A 181 -11.75 -0.32 -5.15
C LYS A 181 -12.66 -1.54 -5.06
N GLY A 182 -13.97 -1.35 -5.21
CA GLY A 182 -14.94 -2.43 -5.24
C GLY A 182 -16.35 -2.00 -5.68
N PRO A 183 -17.26 -2.98 -5.85
CA PRO A 183 -18.62 -2.74 -6.33
C PRO A 183 -19.49 -1.95 -5.35
N ASP A 184 -19.22 -2.03 -4.05
CA ASP A 184 -19.88 -1.21 -3.03
C ASP A 184 -19.27 0.22 -3.06
N PRO A 185 -20.08 1.30 -3.13
CA PRO A 185 -19.57 2.66 -3.04
C PRO A 185 -18.73 2.95 -1.78
N ALA A 186 -18.96 2.27 -0.65
CA ALA A 186 -18.14 2.41 0.55
C ALA A 186 -16.74 1.76 0.41
N GLN A 187 -16.55 0.88 -0.58
CA GLN A 187 -15.25 0.32 -0.96
C GLN A 187 -14.51 1.31 -1.84
N ALA A 188 -14.07 2.40 -1.23
CA ALA A 188 -13.35 3.48 -1.88
C ALA A 188 -12.31 4.07 -0.93
N SER A 189 -11.41 4.86 -1.50
CA SER A 189 -10.39 5.61 -0.79
C SER A 189 -10.37 7.06 -1.27
N HIS A 190 -9.97 7.96 -0.38
CA HIS A 190 -9.46 9.26 -0.81
C HIS A 190 -8.01 9.05 -1.26
N TYR A 191 -7.71 9.46 -2.49
CA TYR A 191 -6.49 9.03 -3.15
C TYR A 191 -5.97 10.08 -4.13
N TYR A 192 -4.70 10.45 -3.98
CA TYR A 192 -3.94 11.22 -4.95
C TYR A 192 -2.53 10.70 -5.10
N SER A 193 -1.87 11.15 -6.17
CA SER A 193 -0.48 10.84 -6.46
C SER A 193 0.33 12.08 -6.81
N LEU A 194 1.63 12.02 -6.57
CA LEU A 194 2.64 12.91 -7.12
C LEU A 194 3.52 12.10 -8.07
N PRO A 195 3.21 12.05 -9.38
CA PRO A 195 4.07 11.42 -10.36
C PRO A 195 5.24 12.34 -10.72
N HIS A 196 6.21 11.80 -11.47
CA HIS A 196 7.34 12.57 -12.03
C HIS A 196 8.16 13.34 -11.00
N LEU A 197 8.23 12.87 -9.75
CA LEU A 197 9.12 13.46 -8.75
C LEU A 197 10.55 13.29 -9.23
N THR A 198 11.35 14.36 -9.29
CA THR A 198 12.80 14.21 -9.53
C THR A 198 13.49 13.83 -8.23
N VAL A 199 14.42 12.88 -8.32
CA VAL A 199 15.12 12.33 -7.15
C VAL A 199 16.57 12.79 -7.17
N SER A 200 17.06 13.21 -6.01
CA SER A 200 18.49 13.38 -5.72
C SER A 200 18.81 12.84 -4.34
N GLY A 201 20.06 12.48 -4.09
CA GLY A 201 20.49 12.06 -2.76
C GLY A 201 21.58 11.01 -2.80
N THR A 202 21.57 10.11 -1.83
CA THR A 202 22.59 9.06 -1.68
C THR A 202 21.97 7.71 -1.35
N VAL A 203 22.67 6.66 -1.79
CA VAL A 203 22.41 5.27 -1.43
C VAL A 203 23.69 4.70 -0.82
N THR A 204 23.56 4.00 0.30
CA THR A 204 24.64 3.23 0.91
C THR A 204 24.36 1.74 0.75
N ARG A 205 25.31 0.98 0.19
CA ARG A 205 25.28 -0.49 0.11
C ARG A 205 26.70 -1.03 0.24
N HIS A 206 26.87 -2.21 0.82
CA HIS A 206 28.20 -2.80 1.05
C HIS A 206 29.19 -1.83 1.73
N GLY A 207 28.70 -0.98 2.63
CA GLY A 207 29.49 0.05 3.32
C GLY A 207 29.94 1.24 2.46
N LYS A 208 29.60 1.30 1.16
CA LYS A 208 29.89 2.42 0.28
C LYS A 208 28.66 3.29 0.07
N THR A 209 28.82 4.59 0.26
CA THR A 209 27.82 5.60 -0.08
C THR A 209 28.13 6.19 -1.44
N GLU A 210 27.15 6.25 -2.33
CA GLU A 210 27.27 6.84 -3.66
C GLU A 210 26.11 7.81 -3.92
N PRO A 211 26.36 8.92 -4.65
CA PRO A 211 25.31 9.83 -5.07
C PRO A 211 24.42 9.17 -6.13
N VAL A 212 23.14 9.51 -6.08
CA VAL A 212 22.13 9.05 -7.02
C VAL A 212 21.24 10.18 -7.50
N THR A 213 20.73 10.02 -8.72
CA THR A 213 19.65 10.85 -9.28
C THR A 213 18.54 9.94 -9.78
N GLY A 214 17.36 10.45 -10.10
CA GLY A 214 16.31 9.59 -10.62
C GLY A 214 14.94 10.22 -10.74
N THR A 215 13.94 9.36 -10.84
CA THR A 215 12.53 9.73 -10.87
C THR A 215 11.69 8.84 -9.97
N ALA A 216 10.73 9.41 -9.27
CA ALA A 216 9.86 8.71 -8.35
C ALA A 216 8.38 9.05 -8.56
N TRP A 217 7.56 8.34 -7.81
CA TRP A 217 6.13 8.46 -7.71
C TRP A 217 5.77 8.37 -6.24
N LEU A 218 4.91 9.25 -5.73
CA LEU A 218 4.31 9.13 -4.39
C LEU A 218 2.82 8.87 -4.53
N ASP A 219 2.32 7.88 -3.80
CA ASP A 219 0.90 7.64 -3.56
C ASP A 219 0.51 7.99 -2.12
N ARG A 220 -0.67 8.59 -2.00
CA ARG A 220 -1.30 8.97 -0.74
C ARG A 220 -2.75 8.53 -0.74
N GLU A 221 -3.04 7.53 0.09
CA GLU A 221 -4.36 6.90 0.14
C GLU A 221 -4.84 6.75 1.58
N TRP A 222 -6.09 7.12 1.89
CA TRP A 222 -6.73 6.79 3.16
C TRP A 222 -8.17 6.31 2.98
N SER A 223 -8.57 5.38 3.84
CA SER A 223 -9.91 4.79 3.80
C SER A 223 -10.30 4.09 5.10
N SER A 224 -11.58 3.78 5.23
CA SER A 224 -12.12 3.01 6.37
C SER A 224 -12.57 1.60 6.00
N SER A 225 -12.63 1.30 4.71
CA SER A 225 -12.86 -0.03 4.18
C SER A 225 -11.53 -0.61 3.68
N TYR A 226 -11.25 -1.84 4.09
CA TYR A 226 -10.24 -2.65 3.46
C TYR A 226 -10.69 -3.10 2.05
N LEU A 227 -10.01 -4.08 1.47
CA LEU A 227 -10.53 -4.75 0.29
C LEU A 227 -11.81 -5.52 0.63
N GLY A 228 -12.83 -5.37 -0.21
CA GLY A 228 -14.12 -6.01 -0.01
C GLY A 228 -14.11 -7.53 -0.22
N GLY A 229 -14.95 -8.24 0.56
CA GLY A 229 -15.42 -9.59 0.25
C GLY A 229 -14.34 -10.68 0.14
N ASN A 230 -14.37 -11.42 -0.98
CA ASN A 230 -13.49 -12.56 -1.29
C ASN A 230 -12.15 -12.16 -1.93
N ALA A 231 -11.70 -10.91 -1.75
CA ALA A 231 -10.42 -10.46 -2.29
C ALA A 231 -9.25 -11.24 -1.68
N VAL A 232 -8.30 -11.66 -2.52
CA VAL A 232 -7.07 -12.33 -2.06
C VAL A 232 -5.85 -11.42 -2.11
N GLY A 233 -5.89 -10.38 -2.95
CA GLY A 233 -4.81 -9.42 -3.14
C GLY A 233 -5.08 -8.53 -4.35
N TRP A 234 -4.10 -7.69 -4.67
CA TRP A 234 -4.15 -6.77 -5.80
C TRP A 234 -2.89 -6.85 -6.65
N ASP A 235 -3.03 -6.39 -7.90
CA ASP A 235 -1.91 -5.97 -8.72
C ASP A 235 -2.06 -4.47 -8.93
N TRP A 236 -1.02 -3.70 -8.70
CA TRP A 236 -1.00 -2.25 -8.88
C TRP A 236 0.21 -1.84 -9.72
N THR A 237 0.07 -0.82 -10.56
CA THR A 237 1.21 -0.19 -11.23
C THR A 237 1.05 1.32 -11.30
N GLY A 238 2.15 2.03 -11.04
CA GLY A 238 2.32 3.46 -11.29
C GLY A 238 3.47 3.66 -12.26
N LEU A 239 3.25 4.38 -13.37
CA LEU A 239 4.20 4.62 -14.44
C LEU A 239 4.37 6.12 -14.70
N ASN A 240 5.62 6.57 -14.67
CA ASN A 240 6.05 7.83 -15.26
C ASN A 240 6.34 7.58 -16.75
N LEU A 241 5.60 8.24 -17.64
CA LEU A 241 5.75 8.11 -19.09
C LEU A 241 6.70 9.17 -19.63
N ASP A 242 7.51 8.81 -20.63
CA ASP A 242 8.58 9.66 -21.17
C ASP A 242 8.04 10.95 -21.84
N ASP A 243 6.76 10.97 -22.23
CA ASP A 243 6.08 12.13 -22.80
C ASP A 243 5.54 13.12 -21.73
N GLY A 244 5.82 12.87 -20.45
CA GLY A 244 5.30 13.62 -19.31
C GLY A 244 3.95 13.13 -18.79
N GLY A 245 3.31 12.16 -19.46
CA GLY A 245 2.11 11.51 -18.97
C GLY A 245 2.35 10.62 -17.75
N ALA A 246 1.29 10.29 -17.03
CA ALA A 246 1.36 9.46 -15.83
C ALA A 246 0.20 8.47 -15.81
N LEU A 247 0.46 7.19 -15.51
CA LEU A 247 -0.55 6.15 -15.42
C LEU A 247 -0.49 5.48 -14.05
N MET A 248 -1.62 5.43 -13.36
CA MET A 248 -1.84 4.48 -12.27
C MET A 248 -2.94 3.52 -12.70
N ALA A 249 -2.74 2.22 -12.54
CA ALA A 249 -3.75 1.21 -12.80
C ALA A 249 -3.64 0.05 -11.81
N PHE A 250 -4.77 -0.54 -11.45
CA PHE A 250 -4.80 -1.67 -10.55
C PHE A 250 -5.92 -2.65 -10.87
N ARG A 251 -5.81 -3.86 -10.32
CA ARG A 251 -6.90 -4.81 -10.19
C ARG A 251 -6.93 -5.43 -8.80
N ILE A 252 -8.13 -5.73 -8.32
CA ILE A 252 -8.39 -6.56 -7.15
C ILE A 252 -8.78 -7.96 -7.63
N ARG A 253 -8.16 -8.98 -7.03
CA ARG A 253 -8.35 -10.38 -7.42
C ARG A 253 -9.18 -11.12 -6.38
N GLY A 254 -10.12 -11.95 -6.83
CA GLY A 254 -10.87 -12.88 -5.99
C GLY A 254 -10.14 -14.21 -5.78
N LYS A 255 -10.66 -15.05 -4.88
CA LYS A 255 -10.14 -16.40 -4.60
C LYS A 255 -10.09 -17.32 -5.82
N ASP A 256 -10.98 -17.10 -6.79
CA ASP A 256 -11.03 -17.83 -8.07
C ASP A 256 -10.03 -17.29 -9.11
N GLY A 257 -9.18 -16.33 -8.72
CA GLY A 257 -8.21 -15.67 -9.60
C GLY A 257 -8.81 -14.62 -10.54
N ARG A 258 -10.14 -14.43 -10.56
CA ARG A 258 -10.80 -13.43 -11.41
C ARG A 258 -10.69 -12.03 -10.83
N THR A 259 -10.76 -11.04 -11.71
CA THR A 259 -10.80 -9.61 -11.32
C THR A 259 -12.18 -9.26 -10.73
N THR A 260 -12.22 -8.98 -9.43
CA THR A 260 -13.41 -8.49 -8.73
C THR A 260 -13.63 -7.00 -8.98
N TRP A 261 -12.53 -6.24 -9.07
CA TRP A 261 -12.54 -4.82 -9.39
C TRP A 261 -11.26 -4.42 -10.13
N ALA A 262 -11.31 -3.36 -10.91
CA ALA A 262 -10.15 -2.74 -11.53
C ALA A 262 -10.43 -1.25 -11.75
N GLY A 263 -9.37 -0.48 -11.93
CA GLY A 263 -9.49 0.94 -12.19
C GLY A 263 -8.13 1.60 -12.24
N GLY A 264 -8.15 2.93 -12.23
CA GLY A 264 -6.94 3.74 -12.29
C GLY A 264 -7.23 5.11 -12.90
N SER A 265 -6.17 5.86 -13.16
CA SER A 265 -6.25 7.11 -13.91
C SER A 265 -5.03 7.27 -14.80
N LEU A 266 -5.25 7.85 -15.98
CA LEU A 266 -4.18 8.28 -16.89
C LEU A 266 -4.21 9.80 -17.02
N ARG A 267 -3.15 10.47 -16.59
CA ARG A 267 -2.90 11.88 -16.94
C ARG A 267 -2.14 11.93 -18.25
N ARG A 268 -2.73 12.59 -19.25
CA ARG A 268 -2.07 12.84 -20.53
C ARG A 268 -1.01 13.94 -20.39
N ARG A 269 -0.14 14.07 -21.39
CA ARG A 269 0.86 15.14 -21.48
C ARG A 269 0.27 16.56 -21.41
N ASP A 270 -0.99 16.72 -21.82
CA ASP A 270 -1.72 18.00 -21.77
C ASP A 270 -2.33 18.28 -20.37
N GLY A 271 -2.09 17.40 -19.40
CA GLY A 271 -2.60 17.51 -18.04
C GLY A 271 -4.00 16.92 -17.83
N ARG A 272 -4.75 16.58 -18.90
CA ARG A 272 -6.10 16.03 -18.77
C ARG A 272 -6.06 14.61 -18.20
N ILE A 273 -6.85 14.38 -17.15
CA ILE A 273 -6.98 13.08 -16.51
C ILE A 273 -8.15 12.30 -17.13
N VAL A 274 -7.89 11.04 -17.47
CA VAL A 274 -8.90 10.04 -17.81
C VAL A 274 -9.02 9.07 -16.65
N VAL A 275 -10.21 8.99 -16.07
CA VAL A 275 -10.53 7.97 -15.07
C VAL A 275 -10.82 6.66 -15.78
N LEU A 276 -10.17 5.57 -15.36
CA LEU A 276 -10.32 4.25 -15.93
C LEU A 276 -11.34 3.46 -15.13
N ALA A 277 -12.42 3.02 -15.77
CA ALA A 277 -13.42 2.16 -15.14
C ALA A 277 -12.94 0.69 -15.09
N ARG A 278 -13.69 -0.15 -14.38
CA ARG A 278 -13.39 -1.59 -14.25
C ARG A 278 -13.17 -2.30 -15.59
N GLY A 279 -13.97 -1.96 -16.61
CA GLY A 279 -13.89 -2.57 -17.95
C GLY A 279 -12.74 -2.04 -18.81
N ASP A 280 -12.07 -0.98 -18.38
CA ASP A 280 -11.02 -0.33 -19.16
C ASP A 280 -9.65 -0.91 -18.87
N VAL A 281 -9.47 -1.62 -17.75
CA VAL A 281 -8.17 -2.10 -17.28
C VAL A 281 -8.10 -3.62 -17.35
N THR A 282 -7.09 -4.16 -18.03
CA THR A 282 -6.84 -5.60 -18.08
C THR A 282 -5.37 -5.91 -17.93
N PHE A 283 -5.04 -6.67 -16.89
CA PHE A 283 -3.72 -7.24 -16.66
C PHE A 283 -3.68 -8.69 -17.15
N THR A 284 -2.75 -9.00 -18.05
CA THR A 284 -2.53 -10.35 -18.57
C THR A 284 -1.11 -10.80 -18.23
N PRO A 285 -0.92 -11.86 -17.41
CA PRO A 285 0.40 -12.42 -17.14
C PRO A 285 1.12 -12.85 -18.43
N LEU A 286 2.41 -12.52 -18.54
CA LEU A 286 3.29 -12.94 -19.63
C LEU A 286 4.37 -13.89 -19.15
N ARG A 287 4.89 -13.65 -17.94
CA ARG A 287 5.89 -14.50 -17.31
C ARG A 287 5.67 -14.52 -15.81
N THR A 288 5.72 -15.72 -15.24
CA THR A 288 5.66 -15.93 -13.78
C THR A 288 7.03 -16.26 -13.22
N TRP A 289 7.24 -15.92 -11.95
CA TRP A 289 8.39 -16.34 -11.15
C TRP A 289 7.87 -16.92 -9.83
N ARG A 290 8.45 -18.04 -9.39
CA ARG A 290 8.12 -18.67 -8.12
C ARG A 290 9.18 -18.30 -7.10
N SER A 291 8.76 -17.73 -5.97
CA SER A 291 9.65 -17.46 -4.86
C SER A 291 10.13 -18.76 -4.22
N PRO A 292 11.46 -18.97 -4.07
CA PRO A 292 11.99 -20.07 -3.28
C PRO A 292 11.80 -19.85 -1.77
N ARG A 293 11.54 -18.61 -1.31
CA ARG A 293 11.41 -18.27 0.11
C ARG A 293 9.99 -18.45 0.64
N THR A 294 8.98 -18.08 -0.15
CA THR A 294 7.58 -18.09 0.30
C THR A 294 6.73 -19.11 -0.44
N GLY A 295 7.22 -19.65 -1.56
CA GLY A 295 6.46 -20.49 -2.48
C GLY A 295 5.47 -19.75 -3.38
N GLY A 296 5.29 -18.43 -3.19
CA GLY A 296 4.38 -17.59 -3.98
C GLY A 296 4.75 -17.58 -5.47
N VAL A 297 3.73 -17.56 -6.34
CA VAL A 297 3.91 -17.52 -7.81
C VAL A 297 3.44 -16.17 -8.33
N TYR A 298 4.38 -15.32 -8.70
CA TYR A 298 4.13 -13.94 -9.06
C TYR A 298 4.16 -13.76 -10.58
N PRO A 299 3.15 -13.14 -11.21
CA PRO A 299 3.19 -12.70 -12.60
C PRO A 299 4.07 -11.44 -12.74
N VAL A 300 5.39 -11.65 -12.67
CA VAL A 300 6.41 -10.57 -12.64
C VAL A 300 6.53 -9.80 -13.95
N ALA A 301 6.10 -10.38 -15.07
CA ALA A 301 5.93 -9.64 -16.33
C ALA A 301 4.48 -9.72 -16.78
N GLN A 302 3.89 -8.58 -17.13
CA GLN A 302 2.49 -8.48 -17.49
C GLN A 302 2.25 -7.57 -18.69
N ARG A 303 1.22 -7.87 -19.47
CA ARG A 303 0.65 -6.94 -20.43
C ARG A 303 -0.51 -6.22 -19.76
N LEU A 304 -0.38 -4.92 -19.57
CA LEU A 304 -1.46 -4.04 -19.16
C LEU A 304 -2.11 -3.43 -20.41
N LYS A 305 -3.40 -3.69 -20.61
CA LYS A 305 -4.21 -2.98 -21.61
C LYS A 305 -5.11 -1.98 -20.90
N VAL A 306 -5.12 -0.74 -21.39
CA VAL A 306 -6.05 0.30 -20.96
C VAL A 306 -6.90 0.76 -22.14
N ARG A 307 -8.22 0.86 -21.96
CA ARG A 307 -9.13 1.45 -22.95
C ARG A 307 -9.23 2.95 -22.68
N LEU A 308 -8.93 3.76 -23.69
CA LEU A 308 -9.09 5.21 -23.64
C LEU A 308 -10.10 5.66 -24.70
N PRO A 309 -10.65 6.89 -24.59
CA PRO A 309 -11.52 7.45 -25.61
C PRO A 309 -10.90 7.46 -27.02
N GLU A 310 -9.59 7.69 -27.11
CA GLU A 310 -8.84 7.68 -28.38
C GLU A 310 -8.45 6.28 -28.89
N GLY A 311 -8.76 5.22 -28.14
CA GLY A 311 -8.41 3.84 -28.48
C GLY A 311 -7.61 3.12 -27.38
N PRO A 312 -7.45 1.79 -27.49
CA PRO A 312 -6.73 1.01 -26.49
C PRO A 312 -5.22 1.29 -26.55
N ARG A 313 -4.60 1.43 -25.38
CA ARG A 313 -3.13 1.44 -25.23
C ARG A 313 -2.67 0.17 -24.51
N THR A 314 -1.48 -0.29 -24.86
CA THR A 314 -0.86 -1.47 -24.27
C THR A 314 0.50 -1.12 -23.70
N PHE A 315 0.73 -1.52 -22.45
CA PHE A 315 2.00 -1.39 -21.75
C PHE A 315 2.52 -2.79 -21.41
N LEU A 316 3.77 -3.07 -21.76
CA LEU A 316 4.44 -4.32 -21.41
C LEU A 316 5.29 -4.06 -20.18
N LEU A 317 4.79 -4.48 -19.01
CA LEU A 317 5.47 -4.33 -17.73
C LEU A 317 6.56 -5.40 -17.64
N THR A 318 7.81 -4.98 -17.86
CA THR A 318 8.99 -5.83 -17.83
C THR A 318 9.77 -5.57 -16.54
N PRO A 319 9.97 -6.57 -15.67
CA PRO A 319 10.64 -6.37 -14.39
C PRO A 319 12.14 -6.14 -14.60
N LEU A 320 12.74 -5.31 -13.73
CA LEU A 320 14.18 -5.10 -13.69
C LEU A 320 14.93 -6.43 -13.50
N PHE A 321 14.47 -7.26 -12.56
CA PHE A 321 14.80 -8.68 -12.42
C PHE A 321 13.63 -9.39 -11.69
N PRO A 322 13.56 -10.74 -11.73
CA PRO A 322 12.39 -11.47 -11.25
C PRO A 322 12.22 -11.44 -9.73
N ASP A 323 13.31 -11.52 -8.96
CA ASP A 323 13.24 -11.68 -7.51
C ASP A 323 13.17 -10.33 -6.79
N GLN A 324 12.02 -9.66 -6.88
CA GLN A 324 11.74 -8.41 -6.15
C GLN A 324 10.71 -8.63 -5.04
N GLU A 325 10.72 -9.82 -4.42
CA GLU A 325 9.80 -10.14 -3.32
C GLU A 325 10.31 -9.61 -1.97
N LEU A 326 9.38 -9.02 -1.20
CA LEU A 326 9.55 -8.57 0.17
C LEU A 326 8.68 -9.43 1.10
N ASP A 327 9.31 -10.18 2.00
CA ASP A 327 8.57 -10.98 3.00
C ASP A 327 8.38 -10.23 4.33
N GLY A 328 7.32 -9.43 4.40
CA GLY A 328 7.02 -8.59 5.57
C GLY A 328 6.39 -9.31 6.76
N ARG A 329 6.19 -10.64 6.69
CA ARG A 329 5.40 -11.40 7.69
C ARG A 329 5.94 -11.31 9.11
N ARG A 330 7.25 -11.16 9.27
CA ARG A 330 7.88 -10.98 10.60
C ARG A 330 7.50 -9.65 11.28
N ALA A 331 7.14 -8.63 10.50
CA ALA A 331 6.71 -7.32 11.00
C ALA A 331 5.18 -7.19 11.05
N GLY A 332 4.42 -8.27 10.84
CA GLY A 332 2.96 -8.23 10.79
C GLY A 332 2.39 -7.74 9.45
N LEU A 333 3.23 -7.64 8.42
CA LEU A 333 2.85 -7.27 7.06
C LEU A 333 2.68 -8.55 6.19
N PRO A 334 1.97 -8.51 5.06
CA PRO A 334 1.96 -9.63 4.12
C PRO A 334 3.30 -9.76 3.37
N ALA A 335 3.39 -10.80 2.52
CA ALA A 335 4.43 -10.86 1.50
C ALA A 335 3.98 -10.09 0.25
N TYR A 336 4.88 -9.28 -0.27
CA TYR A 336 4.69 -8.44 -1.45
C TYR A 336 5.70 -8.83 -2.52
N TRP A 337 5.37 -8.56 -3.78
CA TRP A 337 6.38 -8.35 -4.81
C TRP A 337 6.38 -6.88 -5.18
N GLU A 338 7.49 -6.21 -4.91
CA GLU A 338 7.68 -4.75 -4.97
C GLU A 338 8.71 -4.43 -6.04
N GLY A 339 8.30 -4.51 -7.31
CA GLY A 339 9.26 -4.55 -8.39
C GLY A 339 9.27 -3.35 -9.30
N ALA A 340 10.46 -2.81 -9.51
CA ALA A 340 10.74 -1.85 -10.57
C ALA A 340 10.47 -2.51 -11.93
N VAL A 341 9.64 -1.85 -12.75
CA VAL A 341 9.29 -2.28 -14.11
C VAL A 341 9.54 -1.19 -15.15
N ARG A 342 9.86 -1.61 -16.37
CA ARG A 342 9.92 -0.74 -17.55
C ARG A 342 8.82 -1.12 -18.53
N THR A 343 8.39 -0.15 -19.32
CA THR A 343 7.57 -0.34 -20.52
C THR A 343 8.20 0.45 -21.66
N GLN A 344 7.74 0.24 -22.90
CA GLN A 344 8.06 1.17 -23.97
C GLN A 344 7.51 2.56 -23.60
N GLY A 345 8.38 3.58 -23.59
CA GLY A 345 8.00 4.96 -23.30
C GLY A 345 7.76 5.28 -21.83
N GLY A 346 8.33 4.52 -20.89
CA GLY A 346 8.22 4.86 -19.47
C GLY A 346 8.78 3.83 -18.49
N ARG A 347 8.80 4.20 -17.21
CA ARG A 347 9.27 3.38 -16.10
C ARG A 347 8.39 3.58 -14.87
N GLY A 348 8.40 2.60 -13.98
CA GLY A 348 7.62 2.68 -12.76
C GLY A 348 7.74 1.44 -11.90
N TYR A 349 6.68 1.13 -11.16
CA TYR A 349 6.62 -0.02 -10.25
C TYR A 349 5.39 -0.89 -10.53
N LEU A 350 5.52 -2.16 -10.22
CA LEU A 350 4.44 -3.13 -10.15
C LEU A 350 4.46 -3.75 -8.75
N GLU A 351 3.37 -3.58 -8.03
CA GLU A 351 3.15 -4.19 -6.72
C GLU A 351 2.19 -5.37 -6.87
N LEU A 352 2.56 -6.51 -6.29
CA LEU A 352 1.74 -7.72 -6.29
C LEU A 352 1.58 -8.24 -4.88
N THR A 353 0.34 -8.31 -4.40
CA THR A 353 0.02 -8.86 -3.08
C THR A 353 -0.84 -10.11 -3.21
N GLY A 354 -0.87 -10.97 -2.19
CA GLY A 354 -1.82 -12.09 -2.16
C GLY A 354 -1.42 -13.34 -2.96
N TYR A 355 -0.18 -13.40 -3.47
CA TYR A 355 0.30 -14.54 -4.27
C TYR A 355 1.03 -15.62 -3.44
N ALA A 356 1.64 -15.25 -2.31
CA ALA A 356 2.18 -16.22 -1.34
C ALA A 356 1.08 -16.75 -0.40
N ALA A 357 0.21 -15.87 0.07
CA ALA A 357 -0.96 -16.20 0.87
C ALA A 357 -2.01 -15.09 0.69
N ALA A 358 -3.30 -15.44 0.76
CA ALA A 358 -4.37 -14.45 0.69
C ALA A 358 -4.21 -13.40 1.81
N LEU A 359 -4.43 -12.13 1.47
CA LEU A 359 -4.39 -11.05 2.43
C LEU A 359 -5.45 -11.24 3.51
N ARG A 360 -5.04 -11.04 4.76
CA ARG A 360 -5.94 -10.96 5.92
C ARG A 360 -5.87 -9.51 6.40
N MET A 361 -6.98 -8.79 6.29
CA MET A 361 -7.06 -7.36 6.65
C MET A 361 -7.98 -7.13 7.84
#